data_AF-A0A7W9W566-F1
#
_entry.id   AF-A0A7W9W566-F1
#
_cell.length_a   1.000
_cell.length_b   1.000
_cell.length_c   1.000
_cell.angle_alpha   90.00
_cell.angle_beta   90.00
_cell.angle_gamma   90.00
#
_symmetry.space_group_name_H-M   'P 1'
#
loop_
_entity.id
_entity.type
_entity.pdbx_description
1 polymer ?
#
loop_
_entity_poly.entity_id
_entity_poly.type
_entity_poly.pdbx_seq_one_letter_code
_entity_poly.pdbx_strand_id
1 'polypeptide(L)'
;MGRILFFFWLLMLLTSQFPKTEIPVEIILLFTLVMLPPALAFALWEARARLVADDDGLRWRHFGRWHAARWDEIDDYFFQASERGARTTNCLRFRDGRKLDLSFTLWGDQTEFLELVTQKATQAKSSGWLLRGKEGTITGRHVFSYKSPKRTERFEADEQGVRYFDGHTLHEAAWSEVLALHDPQLIFQRNVLTLDTRDWSASFSSALKDHNLLRAMIRQYAPQISMGRLRTPPRELLIPTERDNGKRTFHYQTRFYRSMLALPLLTGISSLAMGIWLALFSHRYGLEDMDKVCVVLSGFGLLCLAIWIIELRRFKIERIIVDRESVTWIHLLGERRVFFEEIQAIEISRESDTLVTRSGERPIRWRHSLANVAELRDEINQHLSAKNNEDSVA
;
A
#
# COMPACT_ATOMS: atom_id res chain seq x y z
N MET A 1 -0.24 5.91 16.28
CA MET A 1 -1.23 5.76 17.37
C MET A 1 -0.78 6.44 18.67
N GLY A 2 0.41 6.14 19.23
CA GLY A 2 0.86 6.76 20.51
C GLY A 2 0.93 8.30 20.52
N ARG A 3 1.32 8.94 19.41
CA ARG A 3 1.34 10.41 19.31
C ARG A 3 -0.06 11.05 19.35
N ILE A 4 -1.07 10.37 18.79
CA ILE A 4 -2.46 10.86 18.78
C ILE A 4 -3.06 10.75 20.18
N LEU A 5 -2.81 9.63 20.87
CA LEU A 5 -3.26 9.43 22.26
C LEU A 5 -2.58 10.40 23.24
N PHE A 6 -1.28 10.69 23.05
CA PHE A 6 -0.57 11.70 23.83
C PHE A 6 -1.17 13.11 23.64
N PHE A 7 -1.53 13.48 22.41
CA PHE A 7 -2.21 14.75 22.14
C PHE A 7 -3.59 14.83 22.80
N PHE A 8 -4.38 13.75 22.74
CA PHE A 8 -5.69 13.69 23.39
C PHE A 8 -5.59 13.79 24.92
N TRP A 9 -4.58 13.12 25.50
CA TRP A 9 -4.27 13.20 26.92
C TRP A 9 -3.80 14.61 27.32
N LEU A 10 -2.93 15.24 26.53
CA LEU A 10 -2.47 16.61 26.77
C LEU A 10 -3.63 17.62 26.68
N LEU A 11 -4.54 17.43 25.73
CA LEU A 11 -5.75 18.25 25.59
C LEU A 11 -6.64 18.12 26.82
N MET A 12 -6.89 16.89 27.29
CA MET A 12 -7.64 16.63 28.53
C MET A 12 -6.95 17.25 29.77
N LEU A 13 -5.62 17.16 29.83
CA LEU A 13 -4.84 17.75 30.92
C LEU A 13 -4.96 19.29 30.92
N LEU A 14 -4.81 19.92 29.76
CA LEU A 14 -4.92 21.36 29.59
C LEU A 14 -6.34 21.85 29.91
N THR A 15 -7.39 21.15 29.47
CA THR A 15 -8.79 21.55 29.77
C THR A 15 -9.15 21.36 31.25
N SER A 16 -8.48 20.45 31.97
CA SER A 16 -8.69 20.23 33.41
C SER A 16 -8.08 21.31 34.32
N GLN A 17 -7.17 22.15 33.79
CA GLN A 17 -6.48 23.19 34.57
C GLN A 17 -7.23 24.53 34.57
N PHE A 18 -8.22 24.72 33.70
CA PHE A 18 -8.99 25.95 33.66
C PHE A 18 -10.13 25.93 34.69
N PRO A 19 -10.33 27.01 35.49
CA PRO A 19 -11.44 27.12 36.41
C PRO A 19 -12.77 27.04 35.65
N LYS A 20 -13.80 26.46 36.29
CA LYS A 20 -15.07 25.98 35.73
C LYS A 20 -15.88 26.96 34.84
N THR A 21 -15.50 28.22 34.71
CA THR A 21 -16.34 29.26 34.11
C THR A 21 -15.91 29.72 32.73
N GLU A 22 -14.68 29.48 32.27
CA GLU A 22 -14.26 29.96 30.95
C GLU A 22 -13.26 28.97 30.32
N ILE A 23 -13.77 27.98 29.59
CA ILE A 23 -12.97 27.40 28.50
C ILE A 23 -13.18 28.38 27.34
N PRO A 24 -12.17 29.19 26.97
CA PRO A 24 -12.32 30.16 25.91
C PRO A 24 -12.64 29.40 24.62
N VAL A 25 -13.73 29.76 23.91
CA VAL A 25 -14.04 29.29 22.55
C VAL A 25 -12.79 29.43 21.65
N GLU A 26 -11.98 30.43 21.95
CA GLU A 26 -10.69 30.74 21.39
C GLU A 26 -9.72 29.55 21.42
N ILE A 27 -9.70 28.72 22.47
CA ILE A 27 -8.80 27.54 22.56
C ILE A 27 -9.23 26.46 21.56
N ILE A 28 -10.53 26.24 21.39
CA ILE A 28 -11.07 25.22 20.47
C ILE A 28 -10.93 25.68 19.03
N LEU A 29 -11.23 26.96 18.76
CA LEU A 29 -10.96 27.58 17.47
C LEU A 29 -9.48 27.54 17.15
N LEU A 30 -8.60 27.87 18.10
CA LEU A 30 -7.15 27.78 17.94
C LEU A 30 -6.73 26.33 17.63
N PHE A 31 -7.27 25.34 18.34
CA PHE A 31 -6.92 23.95 18.10
C PHE A 31 -7.36 23.46 16.71
N THR A 32 -8.60 23.76 16.29
CA THR A 32 -9.09 23.43 14.95
C THR A 32 -8.30 24.17 13.88
N LEU A 33 -8.01 25.47 14.07
CA LEU A 33 -7.22 26.28 13.16
C LEU A 33 -5.77 25.80 13.05
N VAL A 34 -5.20 25.24 14.13
CA VAL A 34 -3.81 24.74 14.13
C VAL A 34 -3.70 23.32 13.59
N MET A 35 -4.69 22.45 13.85
CA MET A 35 -4.63 21.03 13.48
C MET A 35 -5.23 20.71 12.12
N LEU A 36 -6.27 21.43 11.71
CA LEU A 36 -6.96 21.16 10.44
C LEU A 36 -6.07 21.46 9.21
N PRO A 37 -5.33 22.58 9.15
CA PRO A 37 -4.50 22.87 7.98
C PRO A 37 -3.36 21.87 7.76
N PRO A 38 -2.59 21.43 8.77
CA PRO A 38 -1.60 20.37 8.58
C PRO A 38 -2.22 19.04 8.15
N ALA A 39 -3.38 18.66 8.71
CA ALA A 39 -4.07 17.44 8.32
C ALA A 39 -4.56 17.50 6.87
N LEU A 40 -5.16 18.61 6.44
CA LEU A 40 -5.59 18.84 5.06
C LEU A 40 -4.39 18.94 4.11
N ALA A 41 -3.32 19.62 4.51
CA ALA A 41 -2.09 19.73 3.72
C ALA A 41 -1.44 18.36 3.54
N PHE A 42 -1.43 17.53 4.57
CA PHE A 42 -0.93 16.16 4.51
C PHE A 42 -1.81 15.28 3.61
N ALA A 43 -3.13 15.35 3.75
CA ALA A 43 -4.07 14.62 2.89
C ALA A 43 -3.96 15.04 1.42
N LEU A 44 -3.83 16.34 1.17
CA LEU A 44 -3.63 16.90 -0.17
C LEU A 44 -2.26 16.51 -0.74
N TRP A 45 -1.23 16.46 0.10
CA TRP A 45 0.10 15.98 -0.26
C TRP A 45 0.05 14.51 -0.63
N GLU A 46 -0.56 13.64 0.19
CA GLU A 46 -0.73 12.21 -0.12
C GLU A 46 -1.54 12.01 -1.40
N ALA A 47 -2.64 12.76 -1.60
CA ALA A 47 -3.47 12.68 -2.82
C ALA A 47 -2.69 13.03 -4.10
N ARG A 48 -1.65 13.85 -3.96
CA ARG A 48 -0.82 14.34 -5.06
C ARG A 48 0.51 13.59 -5.16
N ALA A 49 0.92 12.85 -4.14
CA ALA A 49 2.11 12.02 -4.18
C ALA A 49 1.90 10.93 -5.24
N ARG A 50 2.78 10.91 -6.24
CA ARG A 50 2.76 9.94 -7.33
C ARG A 50 4.19 9.53 -7.64
N LEU A 51 4.38 8.29 -8.04
CA LEU A 51 5.64 7.71 -8.48
C LEU A 51 5.28 6.93 -9.74
N VAL A 52 5.92 7.28 -10.83
CA VAL A 52 5.76 6.64 -12.13
C VAL A 52 7.15 6.23 -12.55
N ALA A 53 7.33 4.95 -12.82
CA ALA A 53 8.55 4.41 -13.40
C ALA A 53 8.20 3.88 -14.78
N ASP A 54 8.90 4.36 -15.79
CA ASP A 54 8.69 4.01 -17.19
C ASP A 54 10.03 3.73 -17.87
N ASP A 55 10.03 3.53 -19.18
CA ASP A 55 11.27 3.23 -19.92
C ASP A 55 12.28 4.39 -19.91
N ASP A 56 11.80 5.63 -19.78
CA ASP A 56 12.63 6.84 -19.80
C ASP A 56 13.28 7.12 -18.44
N GLY A 57 12.62 6.76 -17.34
CA GLY A 57 13.15 6.96 -16.02
C GLY A 57 12.13 6.87 -14.90
N LEU A 58 12.44 7.62 -13.84
CA LEU A 58 11.63 7.78 -12.66
C LEU A 58 11.05 9.19 -12.60
N ARG A 59 9.73 9.29 -12.45
CA ARG A 59 9.03 10.56 -12.22
C ARG A 59 8.27 10.47 -10.92
N TRP A 60 8.50 11.42 -10.02
CA TRP A 60 7.77 11.47 -8.76
C TRP A 60 7.26 12.87 -8.47
N ARG A 61 6.12 12.93 -7.80
CA ARG A 61 5.50 14.18 -7.40
C ARG A 61 5.62 14.35 -5.90
N HIS A 62 6.28 15.42 -5.47
CA HIS A 62 6.47 15.74 -4.06
C HIS A 62 6.07 17.20 -3.81
N PHE A 63 5.23 17.45 -2.80
CA PHE A 63 4.65 18.79 -2.54
C PHE A 63 4.05 19.47 -3.79
N GLY A 64 3.41 18.68 -4.66
CA GLY A 64 2.75 19.16 -5.86
C GLY A 64 3.67 19.46 -7.05
N ARG A 65 5.00 19.44 -6.89
CA ARG A 65 5.97 19.59 -7.97
C ARG A 65 6.39 18.22 -8.51
N TRP A 66 6.50 18.12 -9.83
CA TRP A 66 7.06 16.94 -10.48
C TRP A 66 8.58 17.02 -10.46
N HIS A 67 9.20 15.92 -10.11
CA HIS A 67 10.61 15.64 -10.24
C HIS A 67 10.76 14.48 -11.21
N ALA A 68 11.83 14.51 -11.98
CA ALA A 68 12.23 13.42 -12.83
C ALA A 68 13.69 13.09 -12.56
N ALA A 69 14.04 11.83 -12.78
CA ALA A 69 15.39 11.37 -12.92
C ALA A 69 15.44 10.26 -13.96
N ARG A 70 16.42 10.31 -14.84
CA ARG A 70 16.64 9.21 -15.80
C ARG A 70 17.24 8.00 -15.08
N TRP A 71 17.14 6.82 -15.69
CA TRP A 71 17.72 5.60 -15.12
C TRP A 71 19.24 5.69 -14.93
N ASP A 72 19.94 6.36 -15.84
CA ASP A 72 21.38 6.61 -15.77
C ASP A 72 21.79 7.70 -14.76
N GLU A 73 20.83 8.45 -14.21
CA GLU A 73 21.07 9.41 -13.12
C GLU A 73 21.02 8.77 -11.74
N ILE A 74 20.56 7.52 -11.62
CA ILE A 74 20.57 6.77 -10.37
C ILE A 74 21.99 6.29 -10.10
N ASP A 75 22.63 6.89 -9.09
CA ASP A 75 23.99 6.54 -8.65
C ASP A 75 23.98 5.27 -7.81
N ASP A 76 22.94 5.07 -6.99
CA ASP A 76 22.87 3.95 -6.05
C ASP A 76 21.43 3.68 -5.58
N TYR A 77 21.16 2.44 -5.17
CA TYR A 77 19.90 2.04 -4.56
C TYR A 77 20.12 0.99 -3.46
N PHE A 78 19.49 1.19 -2.30
CA PHE A 78 19.78 0.40 -1.11
C PHE A 78 18.62 0.37 -0.11
N PHE A 79 18.65 -0.58 0.81
CA PHE A 79 17.83 -0.57 2.02
C PHE A 79 18.53 0.21 3.13
N GLN A 80 17.88 1.25 3.66
CA GLN A 80 18.33 1.96 4.85
C GLN A 80 17.61 1.43 6.08
N ALA A 81 18.36 0.84 7.02
CA ALA A 81 17.82 0.52 8.33
C ALA A 81 17.52 1.81 9.10
N SER A 82 16.33 1.89 9.70
CA SER A 82 16.02 2.91 10.70
C SER A 82 16.96 2.76 11.89
N GLU A 83 17.41 3.88 12.48
CA GLU A 83 18.22 3.90 13.70
C GLU A 83 17.60 3.08 14.85
N ARG A 84 16.27 2.91 14.85
CA ARG A 84 15.55 2.11 15.85
C ARG A 84 15.47 0.62 15.51
N GLY A 85 16.12 0.16 14.43
CA GLY A 85 16.23 -1.23 14.00
C GLY A 85 14.89 -1.92 13.66
N ALA A 86 13.80 -1.16 13.55
CA ALA A 86 12.45 -1.72 13.42
C ALA A 86 11.91 -1.68 12.00
N ARG A 87 12.50 -0.88 11.10
CA ARG A 87 12.01 -0.66 9.74
C ARG A 87 13.18 -0.45 8.79
N THR A 88 13.10 -1.05 7.61
CA THR A 88 13.96 -0.73 6.47
C THR A 88 13.19 0.18 5.52
N THR A 89 13.88 1.19 4.99
CA THR A 89 13.37 2.11 3.97
C THR A 89 14.12 1.86 2.68
N ASN A 90 13.42 1.75 1.56
CA ASN A 90 14.10 1.63 0.27
C ASN A 90 14.52 3.04 -0.16
N CYS A 91 15.76 3.21 -0.57
CA CYS A 91 16.32 4.50 -0.91
C CYS A 91 16.90 4.45 -2.33
N LEU A 92 16.63 5.49 -3.10
CA LEU A 92 17.35 5.79 -4.34
C LEU A 92 18.23 7.01 -4.10
N ARG A 93 19.44 6.97 -4.63
CA ARG A 93 20.38 8.08 -4.65
C ARG A 93 20.71 8.44 -6.08
N PHE A 94 20.69 9.73 -6.36
CA PHE A 94 20.99 10.26 -7.68
C PHE A 94 22.38 10.86 -7.73
N ARG A 95 22.97 10.95 -8.92
CA ARG A 95 24.33 11.49 -9.16
C ARG A 95 24.49 12.94 -8.72
N ASP A 96 23.41 13.70 -8.74
CA ASP A 96 23.38 15.09 -8.27
C ASP A 96 23.27 15.21 -6.73
N GLY A 97 23.36 14.09 -6.01
CA GLY A 97 23.31 14.04 -4.55
C GLY A 97 21.89 14.01 -3.98
N ARG A 98 20.84 14.12 -4.80
CA ARG A 98 19.46 13.94 -4.32
C ARG A 98 19.26 12.52 -3.79
N LYS A 99 18.32 12.38 -2.86
CA LYS A 99 17.90 11.10 -2.28
C LYS A 99 16.38 11.02 -2.31
N LEU A 100 15.85 9.89 -2.76
CA LEU A 100 14.42 9.57 -2.71
C LEU A 100 14.20 8.41 -1.74
N ASP A 101 13.54 8.72 -0.63
CA ASP A 101 13.15 7.75 0.38
C ASP A 101 11.77 7.19 0.09
N LEU A 102 11.72 5.90 -0.20
CA LEU A 102 10.51 5.14 -0.49
C LEU A 102 10.01 4.47 0.80
N SER A 103 10.01 5.22 1.92
CA SER A 103 9.61 4.73 3.25
C SER A 103 8.12 4.49 3.41
N PHE A 104 7.34 4.80 2.37
CA PHE A 104 5.90 4.76 2.45
C PHE A 104 5.43 3.36 2.04
N THR A 105 4.91 2.60 3.00
CA THR A 105 4.10 1.38 2.81
C THR A 105 2.81 1.61 1.97
N LEU A 106 2.75 2.73 1.25
CA LEU A 106 1.59 3.27 0.55
C LEU A 106 1.72 3.16 -0.97
N TRP A 107 2.91 2.85 -1.50
CA TRP A 107 3.07 2.58 -2.93
C TRP A 107 2.51 1.18 -3.24
N GLY A 108 1.53 1.11 -4.14
CA GLY A 108 1.13 -0.17 -4.76
C GLY A 108 2.31 -0.80 -5.47
N ASP A 109 2.37 -2.13 -5.47
CA ASP A 109 3.32 -2.91 -6.29
C ASP A 109 4.81 -2.60 -6.05
N GLN A 110 5.17 -2.39 -4.77
CA GLN A 110 6.55 -2.12 -4.35
C GLN A 110 7.54 -3.16 -4.91
N THR A 111 7.22 -4.45 -4.95
CA THR A 111 8.12 -5.48 -5.49
C THR A 111 8.45 -5.25 -6.97
N GLU A 112 7.43 -5.02 -7.80
CA GLU A 112 7.59 -4.77 -9.25
C GLU A 112 8.42 -3.52 -9.49
N PHE A 113 8.20 -2.47 -8.69
CA PHE A 113 9.02 -1.27 -8.73
C PHE A 113 10.50 -1.55 -8.43
N LEU A 114 10.81 -2.33 -7.39
CA LEU A 114 12.20 -2.66 -7.02
C LEU A 114 12.89 -3.51 -8.09
N GLU A 115 12.15 -4.42 -8.73
CA GLU A 115 12.63 -5.21 -9.86
C GLU A 115 12.92 -4.32 -11.07
N LEU A 116 12.02 -3.40 -11.40
CA LEU A 116 12.21 -2.45 -12.49
C LEU A 116 13.44 -1.55 -12.26
N VAL A 117 13.64 -1.03 -11.05
CA VAL A 117 14.85 -0.28 -10.70
C VAL A 117 16.09 -1.15 -10.91
N THR A 118 16.09 -2.39 -10.44
CA THR A 118 17.23 -3.31 -10.57
C THR A 118 17.55 -3.58 -12.05
N GLN A 119 16.52 -3.70 -12.89
CA GLN A 119 16.67 -3.95 -14.32
C GLN A 119 17.15 -2.73 -15.10
N LYS A 120 16.65 -1.54 -14.77
CA LYS A 120 16.86 -0.32 -15.56
C LYS A 120 18.01 0.55 -15.08
N ALA A 121 18.29 0.61 -13.78
CA ALA A 121 19.38 1.40 -13.20
C ALA A 121 20.76 0.72 -13.35
N THR A 122 21.11 0.34 -14.59
CA THR A 122 22.30 -0.44 -14.93
C THR A 122 23.63 0.25 -14.62
N GLN A 123 23.61 1.57 -14.41
CA GLN A 123 24.79 2.37 -14.05
C GLN A 123 24.90 2.63 -12.54
N ALA A 124 23.98 2.11 -11.72
CA ALA A 124 24.06 2.24 -10.27
C ALA A 124 25.23 1.40 -9.73
N LYS A 125 25.82 1.86 -8.62
CA LYS A 125 26.93 1.17 -7.95
C LYS A 125 26.52 -0.19 -7.39
N SER A 126 25.29 -0.29 -6.90
CA SER A 126 24.73 -1.52 -6.38
C SER A 126 24.21 -2.41 -7.51
N SER A 127 24.59 -3.70 -7.49
CA SER A 127 24.02 -4.72 -8.40
C SER A 127 22.69 -5.29 -7.89
N GLY A 128 22.27 -4.92 -6.68
CA GLY A 128 21.07 -5.40 -6.03
C GLY A 128 20.73 -4.57 -4.80
N TRP A 129 19.51 -4.73 -4.30
CA TRP A 129 19.08 -4.01 -3.10
C TRP A 129 19.80 -4.56 -1.86
N LEU A 130 20.83 -3.85 -1.41
CA LEU A 130 21.67 -4.21 -0.25
C LEU A 130 21.40 -3.29 0.94
N LEU A 131 21.68 -3.76 2.15
CA LEU A 131 21.51 -2.95 3.36
C LEU A 131 22.70 -2.00 3.52
N ARG A 132 22.45 -0.70 3.43
CA ARG A 132 23.50 0.32 3.45
C ARG A 132 24.23 0.37 4.79
N GLY A 133 25.54 0.53 4.74
CA GLY A 133 26.42 0.44 5.92
C GLY A 133 26.89 -0.97 6.24
N LYS A 134 26.42 -1.99 5.49
CA LYS A 134 26.97 -3.34 5.44
C LYS A 134 27.67 -3.66 4.11
N GLU A 135 28.00 -2.62 3.34
CA GLU A 135 28.66 -2.72 2.03
C GLU A 135 30.10 -3.26 2.12
N GLY A 136 30.70 -3.26 3.31
CA GLY A 136 31.86 -4.09 3.60
C GLY A 136 31.41 -5.50 3.93
N THR A 137 31.15 -6.29 2.89
CA THR A 137 30.87 -7.74 2.93
C THR A 137 29.80 -8.18 3.95
N ILE A 138 28.77 -8.89 3.48
CA ILE A 138 28.01 -9.80 4.35
C ILE A 138 28.90 -11.01 4.73
N THR A 139 30.17 -10.77 5.10
CA THR A 139 31.11 -11.73 5.67
C THR A 139 30.82 -11.78 7.15
N GLY A 140 30.16 -12.85 7.58
CA GLY A 140 29.88 -13.09 8.99
C GLY A 140 28.54 -13.75 9.23
N ARG A 141 28.49 -14.51 10.32
CA ARG A 141 27.29 -15.20 10.77
C ARG A 141 26.23 -14.21 11.21
N HIS A 142 25.14 -14.10 10.46
CA HIS A 142 23.98 -13.31 10.85
C HIS A 142 22.99 -14.18 11.61
N VAL A 143 22.74 -13.80 12.87
CA VAL A 143 21.80 -14.49 13.74
C VAL A 143 20.49 -13.71 13.77
N PHE A 144 19.45 -14.29 13.19
CA PHE A 144 18.07 -13.82 13.23
C PHE A 144 17.35 -14.50 14.39
N SER A 145 17.39 -13.89 15.57
CA SER A 145 16.69 -14.44 16.74
C SER A 145 15.21 -14.07 16.70
N TYR A 146 14.32 -15.07 16.71
CA TYR A 146 12.88 -14.87 16.81
C TYR A 146 12.42 -15.18 18.24
N LYS A 147 11.92 -14.15 18.96
CA LYS A 147 11.17 -14.37 20.20
C LYS A 147 9.70 -14.44 19.87
N SER A 148 9.22 -15.62 19.45
CA SER A 148 7.78 -15.91 19.60
C SER A 148 7.49 -16.13 21.07
N PRO A 149 6.36 -15.63 21.60
CA PRO A 149 5.96 -15.89 22.98
C PRO A 149 5.73 -17.38 23.29
N LYS A 150 5.76 -18.27 22.28
CA LYS A 150 5.57 -19.72 22.45
C LYS A 150 6.74 -20.60 21.98
N ARG A 151 7.75 -20.06 21.28
CA ARG A 151 8.89 -20.82 20.74
C ARG A 151 10.15 -19.97 20.60
N THR A 152 11.28 -20.47 21.07
CA THR A 152 12.63 -19.97 20.76
C THR A 152 13.08 -20.56 19.42
N GLU A 153 12.48 -20.08 18.34
CA GLU A 153 12.99 -20.38 17.00
C GLU A 153 14.17 -19.44 16.72
N ARG A 154 15.24 -19.96 16.12
CA ARG A 154 16.42 -19.17 15.77
C ARG A 154 16.79 -19.48 14.33
N PHE A 155 16.83 -18.45 13.51
CA PHE A 155 17.29 -18.57 12.13
C PHE A 155 18.65 -17.90 12.02
N GLU A 156 19.55 -18.49 11.27
CA GLU A 156 20.87 -17.93 11.00
C GLU A 156 21.19 -18.12 9.54
N ALA A 157 21.88 -17.15 8.97
CA ALA A 157 22.43 -17.29 7.63
C ALA A 157 23.85 -16.72 7.61
N ASP A 158 24.70 -17.33 6.81
CA ASP A 158 26.06 -16.90 6.53
C ASP A 158 26.43 -17.25 5.09
N GLU A 159 27.70 -17.19 4.76
CA GLU A 159 28.19 -17.53 3.42
C GLU A 159 28.09 -19.02 3.10
N GLN A 160 28.05 -19.89 4.11
CA GLN A 160 28.03 -21.34 3.95
C GLN A 160 26.61 -21.87 3.75
N GLY A 161 25.62 -21.22 4.37
CA GLY A 161 24.23 -21.64 4.23
C GLY A 161 23.29 -21.01 5.24
N VAL A 162 22.23 -21.75 5.55
CA VAL A 162 21.18 -21.39 6.49
C VAL A 162 21.12 -22.41 7.62
N ARG A 163 20.86 -21.93 8.83
CA ARG A 163 20.60 -22.78 10.01
C ARG A 163 19.29 -22.35 10.64
N TYR A 164 18.39 -23.28 10.85
CA TYR A 164 17.09 -23.07 11.47
C TYR A 164 16.95 -23.97 12.69
N PHE A 165 16.80 -23.37 13.86
CA PHE A 165 16.48 -24.07 15.09
C PHE A 165 14.99 -23.90 15.39
N ASP A 166 14.24 -24.99 15.41
CA ASP A 166 12.79 -25.00 15.64
C ASP A 166 12.38 -25.03 17.14
N GLY A 167 13.38 -25.02 18.03
CA GLY A 167 13.22 -25.20 19.48
C GLY A 167 13.69 -26.56 19.99
N HIS A 168 13.82 -27.55 19.10
CA HIS A 168 14.22 -28.92 19.43
C HIS A 168 15.41 -29.39 18.58
N THR A 169 15.35 -29.13 17.28
CA THR A 169 16.32 -29.62 16.30
C THR A 169 16.95 -28.45 15.55
N LEU A 170 18.26 -28.53 15.35
CA LEU A 170 18.98 -27.63 14.45
C LEU A 170 18.98 -28.24 13.05
N HIS A 171 18.31 -27.56 12.13
CA HIS A 171 18.29 -27.86 10.71
C HIS A 171 19.34 -26.99 10.02
N GLU A 172 20.22 -27.58 9.23
CA GLU A 172 21.20 -26.84 8.43
C GLU A 172 20.98 -27.16 6.95
N ALA A 173 21.24 -26.20 6.07
CA ALA A 173 21.27 -26.43 4.63
C ALA A 173 22.27 -25.50 3.96
N ALA A 174 23.07 -26.01 3.04
CA ALA A 174 23.91 -25.19 2.18
C ALA A 174 23.02 -24.37 1.21
N TRP A 175 23.53 -23.24 0.71
CA TRP A 175 22.78 -22.43 -0.26
C TRP A 175 22.42 -23.18 -1.55
N SER A 176 23.21 -24.18 -1.93
CA SER A 176 22.93 -25.10 -3.05
C SER A 176 21.78 -26.07 -2.80
N GLU A 177 21.37 -26.26 -1.55
CA GLU A 177 20.30 -27.18 -1.13
C GLU A 177 18.97 -26.46 -0.92
N VAL A 178 18.98 -25.13 -0.92
CA VAL A 178 17.76 -24.34 -0.92
C VAL A 178 17.09 -24.51 -2.29
N LEU A 179 15.82 -24.92 -2.28
CA LEU A 179 15.04 -25.22 -3.48
C LEU A 179 14.14 -24.05 -3.87
N ALA A 180 13.51 -23.40 -2.89
CA ALA A 180 12.59 -22.31 -3.12
C ALA A 180 12.53 -21.35 -1.94
N LEU A 181 12.23 -20.09 -2.26
CA LEU A 181 11.78 -19.10 -1.30
C LEU A 181 10.38 -18.65 -1.71
N HIS A 182 9.37 -19.03 -0.94
CA HIS A 182 8.02 -18.57 -1.16
C HIS A 182 7.82 -17.22 -0.50
N ASP A 183 7.50 -16.24 -1.34
CA ASP A 183 7.10 -14.92 -0.90
C ASP A 183 5.84 -15.00 -0.03
N PRO A 184 5.67 -14.06 0.90
CA PRO A 184 4.67 -14.19 1.93
C PRO A 184 3.27 -14.29 1.38
N GLN A 185 2.64 -15.45 1.57
CA GLN A 185 1.20 -15.57 1.47
C GLN A 185 0.57 -14.83 2.66
N LEU A 186 -0.50 -14.05 2.45
CA LEU A 186 -1.32 -13.54 3.56
C LEU A 186 -2.16 -14.70 4.10
N ILE A 187 -1.52 -15.62 4.82
CA ILE A 187 -2.25 -16.61 5.60
C ILE A 187 -2.71 -15.89 6.87
N PHE A 188 -4.01 -15.63 7.00
CA PHE A 188 -4.62 -14.93 8.15
C PHE A 188 -3.99 -13.57 8.48
N GLN A 189 -3.76 -12.71 7.48
CA GLN A 189 -3.15 -11.36 7.66
C GLN A 189 -1.69 -11.34 8.15
N ARG A 190 -0.98 -12.47 8.16
CA ARG A 190 0.44 -12.53 8.49
C ARG A 190 1.24 -12.83 7.23
N ASN A 191 2.25 -12.01 6.93
CA ASN A 191 3.18 -12.32 5.85
C ASN A 191 4.05 -13.51 6.30
N VAL A 192 3.93 -14.68 5.69
CA VAL A 192 4.72 -15.87 6.08
C VAL A 192 5.71 -16.22 4.97
N LEU A 193 7.00 -15.97 5.19
CA LEU A 193 8.06 -16.36 4.26
C LEU A 193 8.36 -17.85 4.46
N THR A 194 8.29 -18.67 3.42
CA THR A 194 8.64 -20.09 3.52
C THR A 194 9.94 -20.38 2.77
N LEU A 195 10.90 -20.98 3.47
CA LEU A 195 12.16 -21.43 2.91
C LEU A 195 12.10 -22.95 2.80
N ASP A 196 12.14 -23.45 1.57
CA ASP A 196 12.18 -24.88 1.28
C ASP A 196 13.60 -25.28 0.90
N THR A 197 14.12 -26.27 1.62
CA THR A 197 15.38 -26.95 1.31
C THR A 197 15.08 -28.37 0.87
N ARG A 198 16.11 -29.14 0.49
CA ARG A 198 15.95 -30.55 0.15
C ARG A 198 15.36 -31.38 1.31
N ASP A 199 15.76 -31.07 2.54
CA ASP A 199 15.50 -31.93 3.69
C ASP A 199 14.45 -31.35 4.65
N TRP A 200 14.18 -30.05 4.57
CA TRP A 200 13.24 -29.39 5.49
C TRP A 200 12.58 -28.15 4.87
N SER A 201 11.45 -27.76 5.45
CA SER A 201 10.73 -26.53 5.13
C SER A 201 10.49 -25.74 6.42
N ALA A 202 10.78 -24.44 6.40
CA ALA A 202 10.52 -23.55 7.53
C ALA A 202 9.73 -22.32 7.09
N SER A 203 8.71 -21.99 7.88
CA SER A 203 7.82 -20.85 7.67
C SER A 203 8.06 -19.78 8.73
N PHE A 204 8.41 -18.56 8.30
CA PHE A 204 8.75 -17.44 9.17
C PHE A 204 7.68 -16.36 9.10
N SER A 205 7.18 -15.90 10.25
CA SER A 205 6.23 -14.79 10.25
C SER A 205 6.92 -13.44 9.98
N SER A 206 6.14 -12.51 9.47
CA SER A 206 6.47 -11.09 9.18
C SER A 206 7.06 -10.30 10.35
N ALA A 207 7.00 -10.85 11.56
CA ALA A 207 7.63 -10.28 12.75
C ALA A 207 9.16 -10.47 12.75
N LEU A 208 9.74 -11.13 11.75
CA LEU A 208 11.18 -11.08 11.48
C LEU A 208 11.56 -9.62 11.19
N LYS A 209 12.17 -8.94 12.16
CA LYS A 209 12.65 -7.54 12.00
C LYS A 209 13.50 -7.34 10.73
N ASP A 210 14.13 -8.41 10.28
CA ASP A 210 15.12 -8.41 9.21
C ASP A 210 14.68 -9.25 7.99
N HIS A 211 13.37 -9.38 7.70
CA HIS A 211 12.90 -10.17 6.54
C HIS A 211 13.53 -9.73 5.21
N ASN A 212 13.77 -8.43 5.05
CA ASN A 212 14.44 -7.86 3.87
C ASN A 212 15.93 -8.23 3.81
N LEU A 213 16.59 -8.34 4.96
CA LEU A 213 17.98 -8.80 5.03
C LEU A 213 18.07 -10.28 4.66
N LEU A 214 17.16 -11.12 5.15
CA LEU A 214 17.10 -12.53 4.77
C LEU A 214 16.90 -12.68 3.24
N ARG A 215 15.97 -11.92 2.65
CA ARG A 215 15.80 -11.87 1.19
C ARG A 215 17.08 -11.42 0.47
N ALA A 216 17.76 -10.41 0.99
CA ALA A 216 19.02 -9.93 0.40
C ALA A 216 20.12 -11.02 0.46
N MET A 217 20.26 -11.72 1.59
CA MET A 217 21.22 -12.83 1.73
C MET A 217 20.92 -13.99 0.79
N ILE A 218 19.64 -14.37 0.64
CA ILE A 218 19.23 -15.42 -0.30
C ILE A 218 19.55 -15.01 -1.74
N ARG A 219 19.26 -13.76 -2.12
CA ARG A 219 19.60 -13.23 -3.47
C ARG A 219 21.10 -13.23 -3.73
N GLN A 220 21.90 -12.92 -2.70
CA GLN A 220 23.36 -12.86 -2.83
C GLN A 220 23.99 -14.25 -2.90
N TYR A 221 23.59 -15.18 -2.02
CA TYR A 221 24.27 -16.46 -1.84
C TYR A 221 23.60 -17.65 -2.53
N ALA A 222 22.32 -17.53 -2.92
CA ALA A 222 21.60 -18.52 -3.71
C ALA A 222 20.96 -17.89 -4.97
N PRO A 223 21.76 -17.27 -5.86
CA PRO A 223 21.26 -16.51 -7.00
C PRO A 223 20.39 -17.36 -7.95
N GLN A 224 20.66 -18.65 -8.07
CA GLN A 224 19.86 -19.61 -8.86
C GLN A 224 18.39 -19.67 -8.43
N ILE A 225 18.10 -19.40 -7.16
CA ILE A 225 16.75 -19.39 -6.58
C ILE A 225 16.09 -18.03 -6.78
N SER A 226 16.90 -16.97 -6.80
CA SER A 226 16.39 -15.62 -7.11
C SER A 226 16.08 -15.42 -8.59
N MET A 227 16.75 -16.16 -9.49
CA MET A 227 16.54 -16.08 -10.94
C MET A 227 15.53 -17.09 -11.48
N GLY A 228 15.41 -18.27 -10.86
CA GLY A 228 14.31 -19.16 -11.12
C GLY A 228 13.06 -18.49 -10.59
N ARG A 229 12.37 -17.71 -11.45
CA ARG A 229 11.17 -16.88 -11.17
C ARG A 229 10.72 -17.21 -9.76
N LEU A 230 10.96 -16.30 -8.79
CA LEU A 230 10.20 -16.27 -7.55
C LEU A 230 8.82 -16.73 -7.97
N ARG A 231 8.49 -18.00 -7.68
CA ARG A 231 7.17 -18.52 -8.00
C ARG A 231 6.40 -17.81 -6.94
N THR A 232 6.04 -16.55 -7.21
CA THR A 232 4.80 -15.98 -6.72
C THR A 232 3.85 -17.14 -6.94
N PRO A 233 3.40 -17.83 -5.88
CA PRO A 233 2.27 -18.72 -6.04
C PRO A 233 1.25 -17.91 -6.84
N PRO A 234 0.65 -18.51 -7.89
CA PRO A 234 -0.05 -17.79 -8.95
C PRO A 234 -0.83 -16.62 -8.34
N ARG A 235 -0.39 -15.38 -8.62
CA ARG A 235 -0.94 -14.08 -8.19
C ARG A 235 -2.26 -14.16 -7.37
N GLU A 236 -2.20 -14.67 -6.14
CA GLU A 236 -3.40 -14.91 -5.30
C GLU A 236 -3.54 -13.88 -4.16
N LEU A 237 -2.67 -12.86 -4.15
CA LEU A 237 -2.72 -11.74 -3.20
C LEU A 237 -3.32 -10.46 -3.76
N LEU A 238 -3.89 -10.56 -4.94
CA LEU A 238 -4.98 -9.68 -5.30
C LEU A 238 -6.18 -10.14 -4.50
N ILE A 239 -7.05 -9.22 -4.07
CA ILE A 239 -8.40 -9.62 -3.62
C ILE A 239 -8.87 -10.66 -4.65
N PRO A 240 -9.13 -11.92 -4.26
CA PRO A 240 -9.25 -13.01 -5.22
C PRO A 240 -10.15 -12.53 -6.35
N THR A 241 -9.63 -12.52 -7.59
CA THR A 241 -10.50 -12.43 -8.75
C THR A 241 -11.28 -13.72 -8.71
N GLU A 242 -12.41 -13.70 -8.00
CA GLU A 242 -13.26 -14.86 -7.78
C GLU A 242 -13.69 -15.31 -9.17
N ARG A 243 -13.11 -16.43 -9.63
CA ARG A 243 -13.51 -17.08 -10.87
C ARG A 243 -14.72 -17.93 -10.56
N ASP A 244 -15.88 -17.30 -10.51
CA ASP A 244 -17.14 -18.00 -10.39
C ASP A 244 -17.75 -18.17 -11.79
N ASN A 245 -17.90 -19.42 -12.24
CA ASN A 245 -18.55 -19.77 -13.51
C ASN A 245 -18.01 -19.05 -14.76
N GLY A 246 -16.69 -18.83 -14.84
CA GLY A 246 -16.05 -18.16 -15.98
C GLY A 246 -16.18 -16.63 -15.98
N LYS A 247 -16.72 -16.06 -14.90
CA LYS A 247 -16.68 -14.61 -14.65
C LYS A 247 -15.41 -14.26 -13.88
N ARG A 248 -14.80 -13.12 -14.21
CA ARG A 248 -13.60 -12.63 -13.53
C ARG A 248 -13.89 -11.26 -12.92
N THR A 249 -13.82 -11.18 -11.59
CA THR A 249 -14.16 -9.94 -10.86
C THR A 249 -12.89 -9.16 -10.49
N PHE A 250 -12.76 -7.95 -11.00
CA PHE A 250 -11.68 -7.01 -10.70
C PHE A 250 -12.13 -5.99 -9.67
N HIS A 251 -11.37 -5.88 -8.59
CA HIS A 251 -11.64 -4.98 -7.47
C HIS A 251 -10.70 -3.77 -7.48
N TYR A 252 -11.13 -2.63 -6.97
CA TYR A 252 -10.23 -1.47 -6.78
C TYR A 252 -9.21 -1.73 -5.66
N GLN A 253 -7.94 -1.32 -5.85
CA GLN A 253 -6.87 -1.47 -4.86
C GLN A 253 -7.26 -0.75 -3.56
N THR A 254 -7.39 -1.53 -2.49
CA THR A 254 -8.03 -1.09 -1.24
C THR A 254 -7.08 -0.43 -0.23
N ARG A 255 -5.76 -0.62 -0.31
CA ARG A 255 -4.86 -0.21 0.78
C ARG A 255 -4.69 1.31 0.89
N PHE A 256 -4.41 1.99 -0.22
CA PHE A 256 -4.20 3.44 -0.24
C PHE A 256 -5.49 4.22 0.11
N TYR A 257 -6.63 3.73 -0.37
CA TYR A 257 -7.92 4.37 -0.08
C TYR A 257 -8.43 4.10 1.33
N ARG A 258 -8.08 2.97 1.97
CA ARG A 258 -8.46 2.72 3.37
C ARG A 258 -7.84 3.71 4.35
N SER A 259 -6.58 4.12 4.13
CA SER A 259 -5.95 5.18 4.95
C SER A 259 -6.58 6.54 4.69
N MET A 260 -6.90 6.87 3.44
CA MET A 260 -7.62 8.11 3.12
C MET A 260 -9.04 8.13 3.68
N LEU A 261 -9.75 7.00 3.70
CA LEU A 261 -11.06 6.86 4.34
C LEU A 261 -10.98 7.01 5.87
N ALA A 262 -9.87 6.60 6.50
CA ALA A 262 -9.74 6.73 7.95
C ALA A 262 -9.73 8.20 8.39
N LEU A 263 -9.26 9.13 7.55
CA LEU A 263 -9.14 10.53 7.93
C LEU A 263 -10.51 11.23 8.09
N PRO A 264 -11.46 11.20 7.13
CA PRO A 264 -12.82 11.70 7.33
C PRO A 264 -13.54 11.01 8.49
N LEU A 265 -13.34 9.69 8.68
CA LEU A 265 -13.94 8.96 9.80
C LEU A 265 -13.44 9.48 11.15
N LEU A 266 -12.11 9.55 11.35
CA LEU A 266 -11.51 10.00 12.60
C LEU A 266 -11.83 11.48 12.86
N THR A 267 -11.80 12.32 11.82
CA THR A 267 -12.18 13.73 11.90
C THR A 267 -13.65 13.88 12.25
N GLY A 268 -14.52 13.07 11.63
CA GLY A 268 -15.95 13.05 11.89
C GLY A 268 -16.28 12.65 13.33
N ILE A 269 -15.73 11.52 13.79
CA ILE A 269 -15.92 11.02 15.17
C ILE A 269 -15.38 12.01 16.19
N SER A 270 -14.18 12.55 15.99
CA SER A 270 -13.57 13.50 16.94
C SER A 270 -14.34 14.82 17.00
N SER A 271 -14.79 15.35 15.86
CA SER A 271 -15.58 16.59 15.81
C SER A 271 -16.96 16.41 16.44
N LEU A 272 -17.62 15.27 16.19
CA LEU A 272 -18.91 14.93 16.83
C LEU A 272 -18.76 14.73 18.34
N ALA A 273 -17.77 13.96 18.78
CA ALA A 273 -17.52 13.75 20.20
C ALA A 273 -17.23 15.07 20.92
N MET A 274 -16.45 15.96 20.28
CA MET A 274 -16.19 17.30 20.81
C MET A 274 -17.46 18.16 20.86
N GLY A 275 -18.26 18.17 19.78
CA GLY A 275 -19.52 18.92 19.74
C GLY A 275 -20.52 18.46 20.81
N ILE A 276 -20.67 17.16 21.01
CA ILE A 276 -21.52 16.57 22.07
C ILE A 276 -20.98 16.93 23.46
N TRP A 277 -19.67 16.79 23.66
CA TRP A 277 -19.04 17.13 24.95
C TRP A 277 -19.24 18.60 25.30
N LEU A 278 -19.06 19.51 24.34
CA LEU A 278 -19.32 20.94 24.52
C LEU A 278 -20.79 21.24 24.79
N ALA A 279 -21.73 20.52 24.16
CA ALA A 279 -23.15 20.73 24.40
C ALA A 279 -23.53 20.31 25.84
N LEU A 280 -22.99 19.18 26.31
CA LEU A 280 -23.18 18.73 27.70
C LEU A 280 -22.52 19.69 28.69
N PHE A 281 -21.34 20.23 28.36
CA PHE A 281 -20.64 21.21 29.16
C PHE A 281 -21.43 22.53 29.24
N SER A 282 -21.87 23.05 28.08
CA SER A 282 -22.72 24.24 27.94
C SER A 282 -23.95 24.13 28.83
N HIS A 283 -24.69 23.02 28.70
CA HIS A 283 -25.90 22.78 29.47
C HIS A 283 -25.65 22.71 30.98
N ARG A 284 -24.53 22.10 31.39
CA ARG A 284 -24.17 21.97 32.82
C ARG A 284 -23.81 23.30 33.47
N TYR A 285 -23.27 24.24 32.71
CA TYR A 285 -22.75 25.51 33.24
C TYR A 285 -23.54 26.75 32.80
N GLY A 286 -24.60 26.59 31.98
CA GLY A 286 -25.45 27.69 31.53
C GLY A 286 -24.78 28.63 30.52
N LEU A 287 -23.95 28.11 29.62
CA LEU A 287 -23.18 28.91 28.66
C LEU A 287 -23.89 29.03 27.31
N GLU A 288 -24.85 29.94 27.18
CA GLU A 288 -25.71 30.08 25.99
C GLU A 288 -24.95 30.30 24.66
N ASP A 289 -23.77 30.94 24.69
CA ASP A 289 -22.97 31.19 23.48
C ASP A 289 -22.30 29.94 22.90
N MET A 290 -22.18 28.87 23.68
CA MET A 290 -21.52 27.63 23.24
C MET A 290 -22.40 26.81 22.29
N ASP A 291 -23.71 27.02 22.29
CA ASP A 291 -24.64 26.22 21.50
C ASP A 291 -24.37 26.35 19.99
N LYS A 292 -23.97 27.55 19.53
CA LYS A 292 -23.57 27.78 18.13
C LYS A 292 -22.33 26.95 17.75
N VAL A 293 -21.34 26.89 18.63
CA VAL A 293 -20.09 26.14 18.41
C VAL A 293 -20.39 24.64 18.39
N CYS A 294 -21.26 24.16 19.28
CA CYS A 294 -21.70 22.78 19.32
C CYS A 294 -22.38 22.35 18.02
N VAL A 295 -23.27 23.19 17.49
CA VAL A 295 -23.98 22.96 16.22
C VAL A 295 -23.00 22.90 15.06
N VAL A 296 -22.02 23.81 14.98
CA VAL A 296 -21.02 23.83 13.90
C VAL A 296 -20.13 22.59 13.94
N LEU A 297 -19.60 22.22 15.11
CA LEU A 297 -18.72 21.05 15.24
C LEU A 297 -19.47 19.74 14.98
N SER A 298 -20.71 19.63 15.47
CA SER A 298 -21.56 18.46 15.21
C SER A 298 -21.93 18.37 13.74
N GLY A 299 -22.29 19.48 13.10
CA GLY A 299 -22.58 19.56 11.67
C GLY A 299 -21.38 19.18 10.80
N PHE A 300 -20.19 19.69 11.13
CA PHE A 300 -18.95 19.31 10.45
C PHE A 300 -18.62 17.83 10.64
N GLY A 301 -18.77 17.30 11.86
CA GLY A 301 -18.54 15.90 12.13
C GLY A 301 -19.50 14.98 11.38
N LEU A 302 -20.78 15.34 11.29
CA LEU A 302 -21.79 14.64 10.47
C LEU A 302 -21.43 14.68 8.98
N LEU A 303 -21.00 15.84 8.46
CA LEU A 303 -20.57 15.98 7.07
C LEU A 303 -19.38 15.06 6.76
N CYS A 304 -18.36 15.03 7.63
CA CYS A 304 -17.20 14.14 7.47
C CYS A 304 -17.61 12.66 7.50
N LEU A 305 -18.54 12.27 8.38
CA LEU A 305 -19.09 10.91 8.40
C LEU A 305 -19.90 10.59 7.13
N ALA A 306 -20.69 11.54 6.62
CA ALA A 306 -21.44 11.35 5.39
C ALA A 306 -20.50 11.14 4.19
N ILE A 307 -19.46 11.96 4.06
CA ILE A 307 -18.40 11.78 3.05
C ILE A 307 -17.74 10.41 3.22
N TRP A 308 -17.40 10.02 4.45
CA TRP A 308 -16.83 8.70 4.72
C TRP A 308 -17.74 7.56 4.29
N ILE A 309 -19.05 7.63 4.59
CA ILE A 309 -20.03 6.61 4.20
C ILE A 309 -20.17 6.54 2.68
N ILE A 310 -20.25 7.69 2.00
CA ILE A 310 -20.36 7.76 0.53
C ILE A 310 -19.14 7.11 -0.12
N GLU A 311 -17.94 7.50 0.33
CA GLU A 311 -16.70 6.94 -0.18
C GLU A 311 -16.60 5.45 0.16
N LEU A 312 -16.90 5.02 1.39
CA LEU A 312 -16.91 3.60 1.77
C LEU A 312 -17.85 2.77 0.90
N ARG A 313 -19.03 3.30 0.56
CA ARG A 313 -19.97 2.64 -0.35
C ARG A 313 -19.43 2.56 -1.77
N ARG A 314 -18.84 3.64 -2.30
CA ARG A 314 -18.13 3.61 -3.59
C ARG A 314 -17.07 2.51 -3.60
N PHE A 315 -16.23 2.44 -2.55
CA PHE A 315 -15.17 1.43 -2.44
C PHE A 315 -15.67 -0.01 -2.35
N LYS A 316 -16.79 -0.27 -1.68
CA LYS A 316 -17.33 -1.63 -1.55
C LYS A 316 -18.08 -2.11 -2.79
N ILE A 317 -18.71 -1.19 -3.52
CA ILE A 317 -19.63 -1.52 -4.61
C ILE A 317 -18.92 -1.49 -5.96
N GLU A 318 -17.92 -0.62 -6.13
CA GLU A 318 -17.23 -0.51 -7.41
C GLU A 318 -16.38 -1.75 -7.72
N ARG A 319 -16.81 -2.48 -8.74
CA ARG A 319 -16.11 -3.66 -9.29
C ARG A 319 -16.40 -3.78 -10.77
N ILE A 320 -15.46 -4.35 -11.50
CA ILE A 320 -15.61 -4.65 -12.92
C ILE A 320 -15.60 -6.15 -13.04
N ILE A 321 -16.67 -6.72 -13.59
CA ILE A 321 -16.82 -8.14 -13.83
C ILE A 321 -16.69 -8.33 -15.32
N VAL A 322 -15.71 -9.12 -15.75
CA VAL A 322 -15.59 -9.55 -17.14
C VAL A 322 -16.14 -10.97 -17.22
N ASP A 323 -17.16 -11.18 -18.04
CA ASP A 323 -17.66 -12.50 -18.38
C ASP A 323 -17.32 -12.83 -19.84
N ARG A 324 -17.86 -13.92 -20.39
CA ARG A 324 -17.55 -14.34 -21.77
C ARG A 324 -18.13 -13.43 -22.83
N GLU A 325 -19.18 -12.67 -22.51
CA GLU A 325 -19.98 -11.93 -23.50
C GLU A 325 -19.90 -10.42 -23.29
N SER A 326 -19.47 -9.99 -22.10
CA SER A 326 -19.64 -8.62 -21.64
C SER A 326 -18.67 -8.21 -20.54
N VAL A 327 -18.59 -6.89 -20.38
CA VAL A 327 -17.96 -6.22 -19.25
C VAL A 327 -19.07 -5.54 -18.44
N THR A 328 -19.28 -6.01 -17.22
CA THR A 328 -20.23 -5.44 -16.25
C THR A 328 -19.49 -4.56 -15.27
N TRP A 329 -19.77 -3.26 -15.29
CA TRP A 329 -19.35 -2.32 -14.27
C TRP A 329 -20.46 -2.14 -13.23
N ILE A 330 -20.18 -2.58 -12.00
CA ILE A 330 -21.07 -2.35 -10.86
C ILE A 330 -20.54 -1.12 -10.13
N HIS A 331 -21.38 -0.11 -9.93
CA HIS A 331 -21.04 1.11 -9.21
C HIS A 331 -22.18 1.59 -8.31
N LEU A 332 -21.96 2.69 -7.57
CA LEU A 332 -22.92 3.16 -6.56
C LEU A 332 -24.33 3.46 -7.10
N LEU A 333 -24.45 3.87 -8.37
CA LEU A 333 -25.74 4.27 -8.96
C LEU A 333 -26.41 3.13 -9.74
N GLY A 334 -25.80 1.94 -9.79
CA GLY A 334 -26.36 0.80 -10.49
C GLY A 334 -25.32 -0.10 -11.12
N GLU A 335 -25.82 -1.08 -11.86
CA GLU A 335 -25.04 -1.96 -12.71
C GLU A 335 -25.16 -1.50 -14.16
N ARG A 336 -24.03 -1.50 -14.87
CA ARG A 336 -24.01 -1.29 -16.30
C ARG A 336 -23.22 -2.40 -16.97
N ARG A 337 -23.87 -3.09 -17.90
CA ARG A 337 -23.31 -4.17 -18.71
C ARG A 337 -23.09 -3.66 -20.13
N VAL A 338 -21.91 -3.91 -20.68
CA VAL A 338 -21.56 -3.58 -22.07
C VAL A 338 -21.07 -4.85 -22.75
N PHE A 339 -21.67 -5.24 -23.87
CA PHE A 339 -21.31 -6.45 -24.58
C PHE A 339 -20.06 -6.25 -25.43
N PHE A 340 -19.25 -7.29 -25.64
CA PHE A 340 -18.04 -7.16 -26.47
C PHE A 340 -18.33 -6.74 -27.92
N GLU A 341 -19.53 -7.03 -28.44
CA GLU A 341 -20.04 -6.52 -29.73
C GLU A 341 -20.11 -4.99 -29.80
N GLU A 342 -20.42 -4.37 -28.67
CA GLU A 342 -20.62 -2.93 -28.55
C GLU A 342 -19.30 -2.21 -28.30
N ILE A 343 -18.25 -2.92 -27.88
CA ILE A 343 -16.95 -2.33 -27.57
C ILE A 343 -16.20 -2.07 -28.88
N GLN A 344 -15.87 -0.81 -29.13
CA GLN A 344 -15.08 -0.41 -30.30
C GLN A 344 -13.59 -0.44 -30.00
N ALA A 345 -13.19 0.13 -28.86
CA ALA A 345 -11.80 0.24 -28.44
C ALA A 345 -11.68 0.49 -26.93
N ILE A 346 -10.48 0.28 -26.40
CA ILE A 346 -10.09 0.77 -25.07
C ILE A 346 -9.16 1.97 -25.28
N GLU A 347 -9.61 3.16 -24.91
CA GLU A 347 -8.78 4.36 -24.90
C GLU A 347 -8.01 4.46 -23.59
N ILE A 348 -6.68 4.44 -23.70
CA ILE A 348 -5.77 4.55 -22.56
C ILE A 348 -5.42 6.02 -22.38
N SER A 349 -5.76 6.59 -21.22
CA SER A 349 -5.35 7.94 -20.83
C SER A 349 -4.44 7.93 -19.60
N ARG A 350 -3.74 9.05 -19.37
CA ARG A 350 -2.89 9.23 -18.19
C ARG A 350 -3.62 9.10 -16.85
N GLU A 351 -4.95 9.26 -16.83
CA GLU A 351 -5.73 9.30 -15.59
C GLU A 351 -6.71 8.13 -15.44
N SER A 352 -7.17 7.56 -16.56
CA SER A 352 -8.12 6.46 -16.60
C SER A 352 -8.08 5.70 -17.92
N ASP A 353 -8.45 4.43 -17.91
CA ASP A 353 -8.77 3.70 -19.12
C ASP A 353 -10.28 3.82 -19.38
N THR A 354 -10.65 3.93 -20.65
CA THR A 354 -12.00 4.24 -21.09
C THR A 354 -12.44 3.22 -22.14
N LEU A 355 -13.50 2.46 -21.86
CA LEU A 355 -14.17 1.63 -22.86
C LEU A 355 -15.01 2.54 -23.76
N VAL A 356 -14.64 2.60 -25.03
CA VAL A 356 -15.38 3.31 -26.07
C VAL A 356 -16.38 2.33 -26.69
N THR A 357 -17.67 2.69 -26.64
CA THR A 357 -18.75 1.87 -27.21
C THR A 357 -19.20 2.43 -28.56
N ARG A 358 -19.61 1.55 -29.49
CA ARG A 358 -20.12 1.90 -30.82
C ARG A 358 -21.42 2.72 -30.76
N SER A 359 -22.21 2.55 -29.71
CA SER A 359 -23.50 3.22 -29.52
C SER A 359 -23.40 4.72 -29.21
N GLY A 360 -22.19 5.24 -28.96
CA GLY A 360 -22.00 6.63 -28.51
C GLY A 360 -22.54 6.89 -27.10
N GLU A 361 -22.95 5.85 -26.39
CA GLU A 361 -23.31 5.94 -24.98
C GLU A 361 -22.12 6.44 -24.15
N ARG A 362 -22.39 6.90 -22.92
CA ARG A 362 -21.34 7.30 -21.98
C ARG A 362 -20.30 6.19 -21.91
N PRO A 363 -18.99 6.45 -21.99
CA PRO A 363 -18.02 5.36 -21.91
C PRO A 363 -17.92 4.83 -20.47
N ILE A 364 -17.58 3.54 -20.30
CA ILE A 364 -17.20 3.02 -18.98
C ILE A 364 -15.76 3.47 -18.73
N ARG A 365 -15.57 4.34 -17.74
CA ARG A 365 -14.22 4.76 -17.28
C ARG A 365 -13.86 4.03 -16.01
N TRP A 366 -12.69 3.41 -16.00
CA TRP A 366 -12.08 2.94 -14.76
C TRP A 366 -10.76 3.63 -14.50
N ARG A 367 -10.52 3.92 -13.22
CA ARG A 367 -9.32 4.62 -12.77
C ARG A 367 -8.18 3.62 -12.61
N HIS A 368 -6.95 4.13 -12.71
CA HIS A 368 -5.72 3.39 -12.41
C HIS A 368 -5.63 2.83 -10.98
N SER A 369 -6.61 3.16 -10.13
CA SER A 369 -6.80 2.53 -8.84
C SER A 369 -7.44 1.14 -8.90
N LEU A 370 -7.84 0.62 -10.06
CA LEU A 370 -8.28 -0.77 -10.19
C LEU A 370 -7.09 -1.70 -9.93
N ALA A 371 -7.27 -2.76 -9.14
CA ALA A 371 -6.24 -3.79 -9.03
C ALA A 371 -6.10 -4.49 -10.39
N ASN A 372 -4.87 -4.55 -10.90
CA ASN A 372 -4.52 -5.14 -12.20
C ASN A 372 -5.25 -4.56 -13.42
N VAL A 373 -5.17 -3.24 -13.62
CA VAL A 373 -5.65 -2.62 -14.87
C VAL A 373 -5.07 -3.32 -16.12
N ALA A 374 -3.80 -3.71 -16.09
CA ALA A 374 -3.16 -4.42 -17.20
C ALA A 374 -3.84 -5.77 -17.48
N GLU A 375 -4.13 -6.56 -16.45
CA GLU A 375 -4.77 -7.87 -16.61
C GLU A 375 -6.24 -7.75 -17.06
N LEU A 376 -6.97 -6.75 -16.56
CA LEU A 376 -8.30 -6.42 -17.07
C LEU A 376 -8.24 -6.10 -18.57
N ARG A 377 -7.25 -5.30 -18.98
CA ARG A 377 -7.06 -4.92 -20.38
C ARG A 377 -6.73 -6.12 -21.24
N ASP A 378 -5.81 -6.98 -20.79
CA ASP A 378 -5.42 -8.19 -21.50
C ASP A 378 -6.60 -9.15 -21.66
N GLU A 379 -7.41 -9.35 -20.61
CA GLU A 379 -8.62 -10.16 -20.65
C GLU A 379 -9.63 -9.61 -21.66
N ILE A 380 -9.93 -8.31 -21.63
CA ILE A 380 -10.85 -7.68 -22.60
C ILE A 380 -10.31 -7.81 -24.03
N ASN A 381 -9.02 -7.55 -24.25
CA ASN A 381 -8.39 -7.67 -25.57
C ASN A 381 -8.40 -9.12 -26.09
N GLN A 382 -8.25 -10.10 -25.21
CA GLN A 382 -8.33 -11.52 -25.56
C GLN A 382 -9.73 -11.87 -26.08
N HIS A 383 -10.79 -11.43 -25.40
CA HIS A 383 -12.19 -11.63 -25.85
C HIS A 383 -12.48 -10.90 -27.17
N LEU A 384 -12.02 -9.65 -27.32
CA LEU A 384 -12.17 -8.91 -28.58
C LEU A 384 -11.46 -9.59 -29.76
N SER A 385 -10.27 -10.14 -29.52
CA SER A 385 -9.50 -10.85 -30.55
C SER A 385 -10.15 -12.18 -30.93
N ALA A 386 -10.64 -12.94 -29.96
CA ALA A 386 -11.36 -14.19 -30.20
C ALA A 386 -12.61 -13.95 -31.08
N LYS A 387 -13.35 -12.90 -30.78
CA LYS A 387 -14.56 -12.52 -31.53
C LYS A 387 -14.29 -12.10 -32.97
N ASN A 388 -13.28 -11.26 -33.19
CA ASN A 388 -12.91 -10.85 -34.55
C ASN A 388 -12.48 -12.04 -35.43
N ASN A 389 -11.90 -13.09 -34.82
CA ASN A 389 -11.56 -14.31 -35.54
C ASN A 389 -12.80 -15.11 -35.92
N GLU A 390 -13.79 -15.22 -35.04
CA GLU A 390 -15.08 -15.89 -35.35
C GLU A 390 -15.82 -15.18 -36.50
N ASP A 391 -15.88 -13.85 -36.47
CA ASP A 391 -16.52 -13.04 -37.53
C ASP A 391 -15.80 -13.12 -38.89
N SER A 392 -14.51 -13.50 -38.91
CA SER A 392 -13.74 -13.66 -40.15
C SER A 392 -13.91 -15.02 -40.82
N VAL A 393 -14.44 -16.00 -40.08
CA VAL A 393 -14.63 -17.39 -40.53
C VAL A 393 -16.08 -17.65 -40.97
N ALA A 394 -17.03 -16.89 -40.45
CA ALA A 394 -18.43 -16.88 -40.87
C ALA A 394 -18.63 -16.10 -42.18
#